data_AF-A0A7S2R5D0-F1
#
_entry.id   AF-A0A7S2R5D0-F1
#
_cell.length_a   1.000
_cell.length_b   1.000
_cell.length_c   1.000
_cell.angle_alpha   90.00
_cell.angle_beta   90.00
_cell.angle_gamma   90.00
#
_symmetry.space_group_name_H-M   'P 1'
#
loop_
_entity.id
_entity.type
_entity.pdbx_description
1 polymer ?
#
loop_
_entity_poly.entity_id
_entity_poly.type
_entity_poly.pdbx_seq_one_letter_code
_entity_poly.pdbx_strand_id
1 'polypeptide(L)'
;MKFLFTLTLLSSFLKTEVTATFYECKEWCYDISIPWEDATFGKVQKCDFDENCNGCFECPNAESYWAVCGRSSSTECEGEPIVVYAEEAHEVRCCSESGGTGWGEKRPNCDVWGRSEVPDCKHAETYDSAKQVCADIGGRLCTKEELEGDCTAGTGCMHDDDHIWSSTALSGV
;
A
#
# COMPACT_ATOMS: atom_id res chain seq x y z
N MET A 1 -39.55 -23.46 43.08
CA MET A 1 -39.65 -22.46 44.17
C MET A 1 -39.16 -21.12 43.63
N LYS A 2 -40.04 -20.11 43.66
CA LYS A 2 -39.87 -18.65 43.53
C LYS A 2 -38.69 -18.06 42.72
N PHE A 3 -39.10 -17.38 41.64
CA PHE A 3 -38.41 -16.30 40.93
C PHE A 3 -37.87 -15.20 41.84
N LEU A 4 -36.74 -14.61 41.45
CA LEU A 4 -36.51 -13.16 41.54
C LEU A 4 -35.69 -12.72 40.31
N PHE A 5 -36.36 -11.97 39.43
CA PHE A 5 -35.77 -11.20 38.35
C PHE A 5 -35.09 -9.96 38.93
N THR A 6 -33.86 -9.66 38.52
CA THR A 6 -33.34 -8.28 38.51
C THR A 6 -33.14 -7.87 37.06
N LEU A 7 -34.04 -7.01 36.61
CA LEU A 7 -34.06 -6.35 35.32
C LEU A 7 -33.07 -5.18 35.36
N THR A 8 -31.95 -5.27 34.66
CA THR A 8 -31.15 -4.09 34.28
C THR A 8 -30.95 -4.09 32.77
N LEU A 9 -31.79 -3.26 32.14
CA LEU A 9 -31.58 -2.41 30.97
C LEU A 9 -30.70 -2.92 29.81
N LEU A 10 -31.35 -2.93 28.64
CA LEU A 10 -30.78 -3.06 27.31
C LEU A 10 -29.55 -2.16 27.11
N SER A 11 -28.45 -2.77 26.70
CA SER A 11 -27.54 -2.18 25.72
C SER A 11 -27.19 -3.27 24.73
N SER A 12 -28.05 -3.40 23.73
CA SER A 12 -27.79 -4.11 22.49
C SER A 12 -26.60 -3.47 21.79
N PHE A 13 -25.42 -4.02 22.00
CA PHE A 13 -24.36 -4.05 21.01
C PHE A 13 -23.67 -5.39 21.13
N LEU A 14 -24.12 -6.34 20.30
CA LEU A 14 -23.25 -7.39 19.81
C LEU A 14 -22.06 -6.67 19.17
N LYS A 15 -20.95 -6.52 19.90
CA LYS A 15 -19.66 -6.40 19.24
C LYS A 15 -19.40 -7.79 18.70
N THR A 16 -19.84 -8.01 17.47
CA THR A 16 -19.29 -9.08 16.65
C THR A 16 -17.80 -8.78 16.57
N GLU A 17 -17.01 -9.47 17.39
CA GLU A 17 -15.58 -9.55 17.16
C GLU A 17 -15.44 -10.24 15.82
N VAL A 18 -15.22 -9.45 14.77
CA VAL A 18 -14.69 -9.96 13.51
C VAL A 18 -13.26 -10.34 13.84
N THR A 19 -13.09 -11.53 14.42
CA THR A 19 -11.82 -12.22 14.34
C THR A 19 -11.63 -12.48 12.86
N ALA A 20 -10.87 -11.61 12.19
CA ALA A 20 -10.32 -11.89 10.89
C ALA A 20 -9.42 -13.10 11.08
N THR A 21 -10.01 -14.28 11.00
CA THR A 21 -9.32 -15.52 10.78
C THR A 21 -8.54 -15.33 9.50
N PHE A 22 -7.22 -15.32 9.64
CA PHE A 22 -6.22 -15.31 8.58
C PHE A 22 -6.36 -16.63 7.79
N TYR A 23 -7.47 -16.80 7.08
CA TYR A 23 -7.61 -17.86 6.09
C TYR A 23 -6.83 -17.36 4.88
N GLU A 24 -5.57 -17.78 4.79
CA GLU A 24 -4.67 -17.45 3.70
C GLU A 24 -5.35 -17.74 2.35
N CYS A 25 -5.27 -16.76 1.45
CA CYS A 25 -5.78 -16.81 0.07
C CYS A 25 -5.51 -18.12 -0.70
N LYS A 26 -4.46 -18.87 -0.32
CA LYS A 26 -4.09 -20.17 -0.90
C LYS A 26 -5.18 -21.24 -0.83
N GLU A 27 -5.99 -21.28 0.23
CA GLU A 27 -7.04 -22.30 0.34
C GLU A 27 -8.24 -22.03 -0.58
N TRP A 28 -8.48 -20.76 -0.94
CA TRP A 28 -9.61 -20.36 -1.76
C TRP A 28 -9.35 -20.48 -3.27
N CYS A 29 -8.12 -20.23 -3.71
CA CYS A 29 -7.74 -20.30 -5.12
C CYS A 29 -7.57 -21.74 -5.65
N TYR A 30 -7.44 -22.73 -4.76
CA TYR A 30 -7.21 -24.14 -5.11
C TYR A 30 -8.37 -25.08 -4.75
N ASP A 31 -9.52 -24.57 -4.32
CA ASP A 31 -10.66 -25.43 -3.99
C ASP A 31 -11.32 -26.01 -5.26
N ILE A 32 -10.75 -27.13 -5.72
CA ILE A 32 -11.25 -27.94 -6.84
C ILE A 32 -12.65 -28.53 -6.58
N SER A 33 -13.19 -28.39 -5.36
CA SER A 33 -14.47 -28.99 -4.94
C SER A 33 -15.69 -28.08 -5.11
N ILE A 34 -15.50 -26.84 -5.59
CA ILE A 34 -16.61 -25.95 -5.94
C ILE A 34 -17.11 -26.25 -7.37
N PRO A 35 -18.43 -26.38 -7.62
CA PRO A 35 -18.96 -26.73 -8.94
C PRO A 35 -18.61 -25.66 -9.98
N TRP A 36 -17.90 -26.10 -11.01
CA TRP A 36 -17.25 -25.36 -12.09
C TRP A 36 -18.17 -24.73 -13.15
N GLU A 37 -19.37 -24.27 -12.79
CA GLU A 37 -20.29 -23.68 -13.77
C GLU A 37 -21.05 -22.47 -13.19
N ASP A 38 -20.60 -21.28 -13.57
CA ASP A 38 -21.45 -20.09 -13.58
C ASP A 38 -22.07 -19.96 -14.99
N ALA A 39 -23.40 -19.85 -15.06
CA ALA A 39 -24.13 -19.79 -16.32
C ALA A 39 -23.89 -18.51 -17.14
N THR A 40 -23.28 -17.49 -16.54
CA THR A 40 -22.99 -16.18 -17.12
C THR A 40 -21.56 -16.09 -17.63
N PHE A 41 -20.59 -16.67 -16.91
CA PHE A 41 -19.16 -16.49 -17.16
C PHE A 41 -18.41 -17.78 -17.56
N GLY A 42 -19.05 -18.96 -17.48
CA GLY A 42 -18.43 -20.24 -17.83
C GLY A 42 -17.48 -20.76 -16.74
N LYS A 43 -16.36 -21.39 -17.14
CA LYS A 43 -15.35 -21.93 -16.22
C LYS A 43 -14.42 -20.81 -15.75
N VAL A 44 -14.80 -20.10 -14.70
CA VAL A 44 -13.97 -19.05 -14.08
C VAL A 44 -13.45 -19.54 -12.73
N GLN A 45 -12.16 -19.31 -12.46
CA GLN A 45 -11.58 -19.58 -11.14
C GLN A 45 -12.10 -18.50 -10.18
N LYS A 46 -12.33 -18.84 -8.90
CA LYS A 46 -12.79 -17.83 -7.91
C LYS A 46 -11.84 -16.62 -7.81
N CYS A 47 -10.57 -16.81 -8.15
CA CYS A 47 -9.53 -15.77 -8.19
C CYS A 47 -9.77 -14.70 -9.27
N ASP A 48 -10.67 -14.92 -10.24
CA ASP A 48 -11.03 -13.94 -11.27
C ASP A 48 -12.00 -12.86 -10.77
N PHE A 49 -12.52 -12.98 -9.54
CA PHE A 49 -13.50 -12.02 -8.99
C PHE A 49 -12.83 -11.04 -8.01
N ASP A 50 -12.76 -9.76 -8.41
CA ASP A 50 -12.22 -8.65 -7.61
C ASP A 50 -12.74 -8.61 -6.17
N GLU A 51 -14.05 -8.81 -5.98
CA GLU A 51 -14.70 -8.70 -4.66
C GLU A 51 -14.33 -9.84 -3.70
N ASN A 52 -13.82 -10.96 -4.21
CA ASN A 52 -13.64 -12.19 -3.43
C ASN A 52 -12.18 -12.55 -3.17
N CYS A 53 -11.23 -11.92 -3.87
CA CYS A 53 -9.82 -12.23 -3.75
C CYS A 53 -8.93 -11.00 -3.54
N ASN A 54 -9.53 -9.86 -3.18
CA ASN A 54 -8.78 -8.68 -2.75
C ASN A 54 -7.80 -9.04 -1.61
N GLY A 55 -6.52 -8.66 -1.78
CA GLY A 55 -5.43 -9.00 -0.86
C GLY A 55 -4.72 -10.34 -1.15
N CYS A 56 -5.01 -11.00 -2.27
CA CYS A 56 -4.40 -12.28 -2.64
C CYS A 56 -3.32 -12.17 -3.73
N PHE A 57 -2.18 -12.85 -3.51
CA PHE A 57 -1.01 -12.88 -4.42
C PHE A 57 -1.32 -13.37 -5.85
N GLU A 58 -2.29 -14.28 -6.02
CA GLU A 58 -2.63 -14.89 -7.32
C GLU A 58 -3.75 -14.17 -8.08
N CYS A 59 -4.16 -12.98 -7.62
CA CYS A 59 -5.20 -12.23 -8.29
C CYS A 59 -4.70 -11.55 -9.57
N PRO A 60 -5.38 -11.75 -10.71
CA PRO A 60 -5.03 -11.10 -11.98
C PRO A 60 -5.20 -9.57 -12.00
N ASN A 61 -5.67 -8.99 -10.89
CA ASN A 61 -6.16 -7.62 -10.72
C ASN A 61 -5.54 -6.89 -9.50
N ALA A 62 -4.63 -7.52 -8.75
CA ALA A 62 -3.91 -6.82 -7.70
C ALA A 62 -2.85 -5.90 -8.32
N GLU A 63 -3.09 -4.58 -8.29
CA GLU A 63 -2.07 -3.61 -8.71
C GLU A 63 -0.85 -3.73 -7.79
N SER A 64 0.32 -3.90 -8.42
CA SER A 64 1.60 -4.02 -7.72
C SER A 64 2.58 -2.98 -8.22
N TYR A 65 3.43 -2.54 -7.31
CA TYR A 65 4.36 -1.44 -7.52
C TYR A 65 5.71 -1.79 -6.91
N TRP A 66 6.73 -1.01 -7.27
CA TRP A 66 8.00 -1.06 -6.57
C TRP A 66 7.96 -0.18 -5.33
N ALA A 67 8.32 -0.74 -4.19
CA ALA A 67 8.84 0.04 -3.06
C ALA A 67 10.37 -0.01 -3.11
N VAL A 68 10.99 1.15 -2.97
CA VAL A 68 12.44 1.34 -3.13
C VAL A 68 12.98 1.79 -1.79
N CYS A 69 14.19 1.38 -1.44
CA CYS A 69 14.79 1.95 -0.24
C CYS A 69 14.92 3.48 -0.35
N GLY A 70 14.56 4.21 0.71
CA GLY A 70 14.62 5.67 0.71
C GLY A 70 16.03 6.23 0.55
N ARG A 71 17.06 5.39 0.70
CA ARG A 71 18.44 5.70 0.31
C ARG A 71 19.16 4.47 -0.19
N SER A 72 19.78 4.59 -1.37
CA SER A 72 20.54 3.51 -2.02
C SER A 72 21.68 2.93 -1.16
N SER A 73 22.21 3.73 -0.23
CA SER A 73 23.30 3.34 0.67
C SER A 73 22.84 2.85 2.05
N SER A 74 21.54 2.74 2.31
CA SER A 74 21.05 2.24 3.60
C SER A 74 21.29 0.74 3.72
N THR A 75 21.65 0.29 4.92
CA THR A 75 21.89 -1.12 5.24
C THR A 75 20.66 -1.81 5.83
N GLU A 76 19.58 -1.06 6.07
CA GLU A 76 18.46 -1.50 6.92
C GLU A 76 17.34 -2.09 6.07
N CYS A 77 17.11 -1.49 4.91
CA CYS A 77 16.30 -1.98 3.79
C CYS A 77 17.10 -2.85 2.79
N GLU A 78 18.38 -3.13 3.09
CA GLU A 78 19.37 -3.80 2.24
C GLU A 78 19.61 -3.15 0.85
N GLY A 79 19.09 -1.94 0.61
CA GLY A 79 19.22 -1.19 -0.64
C GLY A 79 18.45 -1.78 -1.83
N GLU A 80 17.82 -2.93 -1.68
CA GLU A 80 17.14 -3.64 -2.77
C GLU A 80 15.65 -3.24 -2.85
N PRO A 81 15.13 -2.93 -4.05
CA PRO A 81 13.71 -2.65 -4.24
C PRO A 81 12.87 -3.93 -4.14
N ILE A 82 11.69 -3.82 -3.54
CA ILE A 82 10.74 -4.92 -3.36
C ILE A 82 9.46 -4.69 -4.15
N VAL A 83 8.81 -5.79 -4.52
CA VAL A 83 7.47 -5.78 -5.11
C VAL A 83 6.45 -5.80 -3.98
N VAL A 84 5.53 -4.84 -4.01
CA VAL A 84 4.49 -4.66 -2.98
C VAL A 84 3.14 -4.39 -3.64
N TYR A 85 2.06 -4.70 -2.94
CA TYR A 85 0.69 -4.50 -3.40
C TYR A 85 0.13 -3.16 -2.95
N ALA A 86 -0.76 -2.57 -3.74
CA ALA A 86 -1.34 -1.25 -3.49
C ALA A 86 -1.94 -1.04 -2.08
N GLU A 87 -2.41 -2.12 -1.45
CA GLU A 87 -3.03 -2.13 -0.11
C GLU A 87 -2.03 -2.23 1.05
N GLU A 88 -0.76 -2.50 0.77
CA GLU A 88 0.28 -2.47 1.80
C GLU A 88 0.53 -1.05 2.30
N ALA A 89 1.10 -0.93 3.50
CA ALA A 89 1.44 0.37 4.07
C ALA A 89 2.95 0.58 4.01
N HIS A 90 3.36 1.63 3.30
CA HIS A 90 4.77 2.03 3.17
C HIS A 90 4.91 3.54 3.34
N GLU A 91 6.13 3.97 3.59
CA GLU A 91 6.53 5.35 3.78
C GLU A 91 6.42 6.16 2.49
N VAL A 92 6.15 7.46 2.61
CA VAL A 92 5.91 8.33 1.44
C VAL A 92 6.99 9.37 1.28
N ARG A 93 7.45 9.50 0.03
CA ARG A 93 8.18 10.68 -0.43
C ARG A 93 7.61 11.14 -1.76
N CYS A 94 7.61 12.45 -1.94
CA CYS A 94 7.07 13.06 -3.14
C CYS A 94 8.15 13.71 -3.98
N CYS A 95 7.93 13.69 -5.28
CA CYS A 95 8.72 14.37 -6.28
C CYS A 95 7.88 15.44 -6.99
N SER A 96 8.53 16.52 -7.40
CA SER A 96 7.92 17.58 -8.21
C SER A 96 8.87 18.00 -9.34
N GLU A 97 8.28 18.33 -10.49
CA GLU A 97 8.98 18.93 -11.63
C GLU A 97 9.30 20.42 -11.42
N SER A 98 8.72 21.02 -10.38
CA SER A 98 8.92 22.44 -10.05
C SER A 98 9.11 22.64 -8.56
N GLY A 99 10.13 23.43 -8.22
CA GLY A 99 10.32 23.91 -6.85
C GLY A 99 9.31 24.99 -6.47
N GLY A 100 9.43 25.52 -5.25
CA GLY A 100 8.57 26.60 -4.78
C GLY A 100 8.32 26.52 -3.28
N THR A 101 7.29 27.23 -2.82
CA THR A 101 6.89 27.19 -1.40
C THR A 101 6.47 25.76 -1.04
N GLY A 102 7.08 25.19 -0.01
CA GLY A 102 6.83 23.81 0.41
C GLY A 102 7.81 22.80 -0.19
N TRP A 103 8.58 23.14 -1.22
CA TRP A 103 9.63 22.27 -1.76
C TRP A 103 11.00 22.72 -1.26
N GLY A 104 11.84 21.76 -0.85
CA GLY A 104 13.21 22.03 -0.38
C GLY A 104 14.17 22.41 -1.50
N GLU A 105 15.46 22.38 -1.20
CA GLU A 105 16.50 22.49 -2.23
C GLU A 105 16.49 21.25 -3.13
N LYS A 106 16.67 21.45 -4.44
CA LYS A 106 16.83 20.35 -5.37
C LYS A 106 18.18 19.67 -5.15
N ARG A 107 18.22 18.35 -5.07
CA ARG A 107 19.47 17.61 -4.94
C ARG A 107 20.35 17.77 -6.20
N PRO A 108 21.68 17.80 -6.08
CA PRO A 108 22.58 17.81 -7.23
C PRO A 108 22.33 16.59 -8.13
N ASN A 109 22.42 16.78 -9.44
CA ASN A 109 22.21 15.74 -10.46
C ASN A 109 20.80 15.12 -10.50
N CYS A 110 19.81 15.76 -9.87
CA CYS A 110 18.41 15.39 -9.98
C CYS A 110 17.63 16.44 -10.76
N ASP A 111 16.74 15.97 -11.63
CA ASP A 111 15.86 16.84 -12.40
C ASP A 111 14.63 17.28 -11.58
N VAL A 112 14.25 16.49 -10.58
CA VAL A 112 13.11 16.71 -9.69
C VAL A 112 13.48 17.21 -8.29
N TRP A 113 12.52 17.89 -7.65
CA TRP A 113 12.58 18.26 -6.23
C TRP A 113 11.97 17.13 -5.39
N GLY A 114 12.72 16.63 -4.41
CA GLY A 114 12.25 15.60 -3.49
C GLY A 114 11.85 16.15 -2.12
N ARG A 115 10.84 15.55 -1.48
CA ARG A 115 10.47 15.87 -0.09
C ARG A 115 9.79 14.69 0.64
N SER A 116 10.19 14.44 1.89
CA SER A 116 9.54 13.47 2.79
C SER A 116 8.46 14.08 3.70
N GLU A 117 8.58 15.36 4.06
CA GLU A 117 7.63 16.04 4.96
C GLU A 117 6.54 16.72 4.12
N VAL A 118 5.44 16.03 3.89
CA VAL A 118 4.46 16.39 2.86
C VAL A 118 3.01 16.25 3.36
N PRO A 119 2.43 17.26 4.05
CA PRO A 119 3.04 18.37 4.80
C PRO A 119 3.61 17.96 6.17
N ASP A 120 3.42 16.70 6.56
CA ASP A 120 3.98 16.01 7.73
C ASP A 120 4.57 14.66 7.29
N CYS A 121 5.21 13.93 8.19
CA CYS A 121 5.83 12.63 7.87
C CYS A 121 4.76 11.55 7.72
N LYS A 122 4.74 10.88 6.56
CA LYS A 122 3.82 9.77 6.27
C LYS A 122 4.56 8.44 6.37
N HIS A 123 4.39 7.78 7.50
CA HIS A 123 5.09 6.55 7.84
C HIS A 123 4.41 5.27 7.34
N ALA A 124 3.13 5.33 6.97
CA ALA A 124 2.35 4.15 6.63
C ALA A 124 1.11 4.56 5.82
N GLU A 125 1.23 4.54 4.51
CA GLU A 125 0.13 4.88 3.59
C GLU A 125 -0.06 3.77 2.56
N THR A 126 -1.30 3.55 2.12
CA THR A 126 -1.57 2.75 0.92
C THR A 126 -1.11 3.50 -0.32
N TYR A 127 -0.94 2.80 -1.45
CA TYR A 127 -0.46 3.43 -2.69
C TYR A 127 -1.35 4.60 -3.14
N ASP A 128 -2.66 4.41 -3.14
CA ASP A 128 -3.62 5.46 -3.52
C ASP A 128 -3.58 6.66 -2.57
N SER A 129 -3.45 6.40 -1.27
CA SER A 129 -3.29 7.46 -0.27
C SER A 129 -1.98 8.23 -0.48
N ALA A 130 -0.86 7.51 -0.67
CA ALA A 130 0.45 8.09 -0.90
C ALA A 130 0.49 8.96 -2.18
N LYS A 131 -0.16 8.48 -3.25
CA LYS A 131 -0.34 9.23 -4.50
C LYS A 131 -1.13 10.51 -4.29
N GLN A 132 -2.22 10.45 -3.52
CA GLN A 132 -3.04 11.63 -3.21
C GLN A 132 -2.27 12.64 -2.35
N VAL A 133 -1.55 12.17 -1.32
CA VAL A 133 -0.68 13.01 -0.47
C VAL A 133 0.28 13.84 -1.32
N CYS A 134 0.94 13.21 -2.29
CA CYS A 134 1.86 13.92 -3.16
C CYS A 134 1.15 14.88 -4.13
N ALA A 135 -0.02 14.49 -4.65
CA ALA A 135 -0.81 15.35 -5.53
C ALA A 135 -1.30 16.61 -4.81
N ASP A 136 -1.67 16.52 -3.53
CA ASP A 136 -2.20 17.64 -2.73
C ASP A 136 -1.18 18.77 -2.54
N ILE A 137 0.11 18.47 -2.62
CA ILE A 137 1.20 19.47 -2.57
C ILE A 137 1.74 19.86 -3.95
N GLY A 138 1.03 19.49 -5.02
CA GLY A 138 1.41 19.77 -6.40
C GLY A 138 2.57 18.91 -6.92
N GLY A 139 2.81 17.76 -6.29
CA GLY A 139 3.81 16.78 -6.72
C GLY A 139 3.17 15.47 -7.19
N ARG A 140 3.97 14.41 -7.14
CA ARG A 140 3.60 13.02 -7.43
C ARG A 140 4.48 12.09 -6.61
N LEU A 141 4.13 10.81 -6.56
CA LEU A 141 5.10 9.79 -6.17
C LEU A 141 6.31 9.84 -7.13
N CYS A 142 7.48 9.60 -6.57
CA CYS A 142 8.72 9.52 -7.35
C CYS A 142 8.76 8.25 -8.18
N THR A 143 9.41 8.26 -9.33
CA THR A 143 9.65 7.01 -10.07
C THR A 143 10.68 6.17 -9.34
N LYS A 144 10.71 4.87 -9.63
CA LYS A 144 11.73 3.95 -9.10
C LYS A 144 13.14 4.48 -9.36
N GLU A 145 13.41 4.94 -10.58
CA GLU A 145 14.72 5.43 -11.00
C GLU A 145 15.14 6.70 -10.24
N GLU A 146 14.19 7.60 -9.93
CA GLU A 146 14.46 8.80 -9.13
C GLU A 146 14.84 8.45 -7.69
N LEU A 147 14.21 7.42 -7.13
CA LEU A 147 14.47 6.94 -5.78
C LEU A 147 15.81 6.20 -5.69
N GLU A 148 16.09 5.30 -6.63
CA GLU A 148 17.39 4.62 -6.75
C GLU A 148 18.54 5.62 -7.00
N GLY A 149 18.24 6.74 -7.67
CA GLY A 149 19.15 7.88 -7.85
C GLY A 149 19.29 8.79 -6.62
N ASP A 150 18.72 8.41 -5.48
CA ASP A 150 18.72 9.16 -4.21
C ASP A 150 18.09 10.57 -4.30
N CYS A 151 17.24 10.87 -5.29
CA CYS A 151 16.76 12.24 -5.50
C CYS A 151 15.90 12.81 -4.36
N THR A 152 15.40 11.95 -3.46
CA THR A 152 14.64 12.34 -2.27
C THR A 152 15.38 12.11 -0.94
N ALA A 153 16.58 11.52 -0.96
CA ALA A 153 17.28 11.17 0.28
C ALA A 153 17.71 12.38 1.10
N GLY A 154 17.69 12.22 2.42
CA GLY A 154 18.03 13.28 3.38
C GLY A 154 17.03 14.44 3.42
N THR A 155 15.81 14.26 2.89
CA THR A 155 14.77 15.33 2.90
C THR A 155 13.90 15.34 4.16
N GLY A 156 14.19 14.48 5.15
CA GLY A 156 13.54 14.43 6.46
C GLY A 156 12.82 13.11 6.76
N CYS A 157 12.11 13.08 7.89
CA CYS A 157 11.25 11.97 8.35
C CYS A 157 11.92 10.61 8.65
N MET A 158 13.25 10.54 8.59
CA MET A 158 14.04 9.31 8.82
C MET A 158 13.74 8.15 7.85
N HIS A 159 13.02 8.39 6.77
CA HIS A 159 12.70 7.39 5.76
C HIS A 159 13.88 6.93 4.90
N ASP A 160 15.12 7.35 5.20
CA ASP A 160 16.29 6.92 4.40
C ASP A 160 16.52 5.42 4.55
N ASP A 161 16.05 4.84 5.65
CA ASP A 161 16.24 3.44 6.02
C ASP A 161 15.01 2.55 5.78
N ASP A 162 13.94 3.12 5.23
CA ASP A 162 12.65 2.46 5.00
C ASP A 162 12.41 2.19 3.51
N HIS A 163 11.53 1.23 3.20
CA HIS A 163 11.01 1.05 1.84
C HIS A 163 9.90 2.08 1.57
N ILE A 164 10.10 2.92 0.57
CA ILE A 164 9.17 4.01 0.22
C ILE A 164 8.47 3.73 -1.11
N TRP A 165 7.24 4.23 -1.23
CA TRP A 165 6.45 4.08 -2.46
C TRP A 165 7.12 4.72 -3.68
N SER A 166 7.19 3.98 -4.78
CA SER A 166 7.47 4.53 -6.12
C SER A 166 6.21 4.54 -6.99
N SER A 167 6.13 5.47 -7.95
CA SER A 167 5.08 5.50 -8.96
C SER A 167 5.21 4.39 -10.01
N THR A 168 6.27 3.59 -9.98
CA THR A 168 6.56 2.59 -11.00
C THR A 168 5.78 1.31 -10.71
N ALA A 169 4.71 1.11 -11.49
CA ALA A 169 3.90 -0.11 -11.46
C ALA A 169 4.64 -1.30 -12.10
N LEU A 170 4.29 -2.50 -11.66
CA LEU A 170 4.59 -3.73 -12.35
C LEU A 170 3.43 -4.03 -13.30
N SER A 171 3.71 -4.05 -14.59
CA SER A 171 2.72 -4.48 -15.58
C SER A 171 2.60 -5.99 -15.50
N GLY A 172 1.40 -6.51 -15.24
CA GLY A 172 1.12 -7.94 -15.21
C GLY A 172 1.68 -8.64 -16.46
N VAL A 173 2.56 -9.61 -16.23
CA VAL A 173 3.03 -10.60 -17.22
C VAL A 173 1.99 -11.67 -17.44
#